data_AF-A0A1H8JG44-F1
#
_entry.id   AF-A0A1H8JG44-F1
#
_cell.length_a   1.000
_cell.length_b   1.000
_cell.length_c   1.000
_cell.angle_alpha   90.00
_cell.angle_beta   90.00
_cell.angle_gamma   90.00
#
_symmetry.space_group_name_H-M   'P 1'
#
loop_
_entity.id
_entity.type
_entity.pdbx_description
1 polymer ?
#
loop_
_entity_poly.entity_id
_entity_poly.type
_entity_poly.pdbx_seq_one_letter_code
_entity_poly.pdbx_strand_id
1 'polypeptide(L)'
;MDNAIKYQQSTTAYRIRTIAYWLVTGFLAFELAYGSTWDLRQIPFVREVMTQLGYPAYVLLIIGAWKLPGAVVLLIPGTPRLKEWAYAGAFFIFSSAFVSHLAVGDVKGSIWPAIFGSLTVASWFLRPASRRMAPVAAAPAAQPAKWKSITYWATIVILGFVLLSGGAGEMLHLWGTVEGTVDHLGYPLYFLTILGIWKILAGITLIVPRFPLLKEWAYAGIVFNLTGAVASHIACGDSIGHFIAPLLFAAVAMLSWWLLPASRLFSPPTRLPAE
;
A
#
# COMPACT_ATOMS: atom_id res chain seq x y z
N MET A 1 15.44 44.85 -4.70
CA MET A 1 16.14 44.04 -3.68
C MET A 1 15.26 42.91 -3.13
N ASP A 2 13.97 43.15 -2.88
CA ASP A 2 13.03 42.15 -2.33
C ASP A 2 12.85 40.87 -3.16
N ASN A 3 12.86 40.95 -4.49
CA ASN A 3 12.71 39.77 -5.35
C ASN A 3 13.94 38.84 -5.30
N ALA A 4 15.15 39.39 -5.13
CA ALA A 4 16.37 38.61 -5.00
C ALA A 4 16.42 37.89 -3.64
N ILE A 5 15.99 38.55 -2.57
CA ILE A 5 15.88 37.95 -1.24
C ILE A 5 14.83 36.83 -1.23
N LYS A 6 13.64 37.06 -1.82
CA LYS A 6 12.60 36.02 -1.95
C LYS A 6 13.05 34.83 -2.80
N TYR A 7 13.75 35.07 -3.89
CA TYR A 7 14.31 34.01 -4.75
C TYR A 7 15.41 33.20 -4.05
N GLN A 8 16.29 33.85 -3.30
CA GLN A 8 17.35 33.18 -2.55
C GLN A 8 16.82 32.40 -1.34
N GLN A 9 15.76 32.90 -0.69
CA GLN A 9 15.05 32.17 0.36
C GLN A 9 14.31 30.95 -0.20
N SER A 10 13.64 31.07 -1.36
CA SER A 10 12.92 29.95 -1.97
C SER A 10 13.86 28.84 -2.44
N THR A 11 15.03 29.19 -2.98
CA THR A 11 16.06 28.22 -3.40
C THR A 11 16.74 27.54 -2.21
N THR A 12 17.01 28.27 -1.12
CA THR A 12 17.53 27.68 0.12
C THR A 12 16.54 26.70 0.75
N ALA A 13 15.26 27.08 0.89
CA ALA A 13 14.22 26.22 1.42
C ALA A 13 14.01 24.96 0.55
N TYR A 14 14.06 25.11 -0.78
CA TYR A 14 14.00 23.99 -1.72
C TYR A 14 15.17 23.00 -1.53
N ARG A 15 16.40 23.51 -1.37
CA ARG A 15 17.61 22.69 -1.11
C ARG A 15 17.50 21.94 0.21
N ILE A 16 17.13 22.61 1.31
CA ILE A 16 16.95 21.99 2.63
C ILE A 16 15.92 20.88 2.57
N ARG A 17 14.75 21.15 1.97
CA ARG A 17 13.70 20.13 1.80
C ARG A 17 14.18 18.93 1.00
N THR A 18 14.97 19.17 -0.05
CA THR A 18 15.52 18.09 -0.89
C THR A 18 16.54 17.25 -0.12
N ILE A 19 17.41 17.87 0.67
CA ILE A 19 18.37 17.17 1.54
C ILE A 19 17.61 16.34 2.58
N ALA A 20 16.66 16.96 3.30
CA ALA A 20 15.83 16.28 4.28
C ALA A 20 15.08 15.09 3.68
N TYR A 21 14.45 15.28 2.50
CA TYR A 21 13.82 14.21 1.75
C TYR A 21 14.78 13.04 1.53
N TRP A 22 15.97 13.29 1.00
CA TRP A 22 16.91 12.21 0.70
C TRP A 22 17.49 11.51 1.93
N LEU A 23 17.68 12.23 3.03
CA LEU A 23 18.07 11.61 4.31
C LEU A 23 16.96 10.68 4.82
N VAL A 24 15.71 11.15 4.87
CA VAL A 24 14.58 10.34 5.33
C VAL A 24 14.29 9.18 4.38
N THR A 25 14.23 9.42 3.07
CA THR A 25 14.00 8.37 2.06
C THR A 25 15.14 7.37 2.02
N GLY A 26 16.40 7.81 2.16
CA GLY A 26 17.56 6.92 2.17
C GLY A 26 17.50 5.96 3.35
N PHE A 27 17.20 6.45 4.55
CA PHE A 27 17.05 5.61 5.74
C PHE A 27 15.84 4.67 5.64
N LEU A 28 14.69 5.16 5.16
CA LEU A 28 13.51 4.32 4.92
C LEU A 28 13.77 3.22 3.88
N ALA A 29 14.44 3.55 2.76
CA ALA A 29 14.77 2.59 1.73
C ALA A 29 15.81 1.57 2.23
N PHE A 30 16.75 2.00 3.08
CA PHE A 30 17.67 1.09 3.76
C PHE A 30 16.92 0.09 4.65
N GLU A 31 16.00 0.56 5.49
CA GLU A 31 15.15 -0.33 6.32
C GLU A 31 14.37 -1.32 5.46
N LEU A 32 13.73 -0.87 4.39
CA LEU A 32 12.97 -1.76 3.50
C LEU A 32 13.88 -2.79 2.82
N ALA A 33 15.05 -2.39 2.33
CA ALA A 33 15.97 -3.29 1.67
C ALA A 33 16.62 -4.28 2.64
N TYR A 34 17.14 -3.80 3.77
CA TYR A 34 17.84 -4.61 4.76
C TYR A 34 16.86 -5.50 5.54
N GLY A 35 15.72 -4.94 5.96
CA GLY A 35 14.62 -5.70 6.55
C GLY A 35 14.08 -6.78 5.61
N SER A 36 13.99 -6.52 4.30
CA SER A 36 13.68 -7.57 3.31
C SER A 36 14.66 -8.74 3.37
N THR A 37 15.97 -8.48 3.47
CA THR A 37 16.96 -9.56 3.57
C THR A 37 16.81 -10.37 4.85
N TRP A 38 16.46 -9.73 5.97
CA TRP A 38 16.19 -10.40 7.24
C TRP A 38 14.95 -11.27 7.17
N ASP A 39 13.87 -10.75 6.59
CA ASP A 39 12.60 -11.44 6.42
C ASP A 39 12.75 -12.65 5.49
N LEU A 40 13.40 -12.47 4.32
CA LEU A 40 13.63 -13.55 3.35
C LEU A 40 14.57 -14.64 3.88
N ARG A 41 15.54 -14.30 4.73
CA ARG A 41 16.42 -15.27 5.40
C ARG A 41 15.81 -15.84 6.68
N GLN A 42 14.67 -15.31 7.13
CA GLN A 42 14.01 -15.67 8.37
C GLN A 42 14.99 -15.77 9.55
N ILE A 43 15.79 -14.73 9.75
CA ILE A 43 16.79 -14.70 10.84
C ILE A 43 16.11 -14.88 12.21
N PRO A 44 16.82 -15.37 13.25
CA PRO A 44 16.20 -15.65 14.55
C PRO A 44 15.39 -14.48 15.13
N PHE A 45 15.92 -13.26 15.02
CA PHE A 45 15.24 -12.04 15.49
C PHE A 45 13.85 -11.84 14.89
N VAL A 46 13.70 -11.87 13.55
CA VAL A 46 12.39 -11.63 12.91
C VAL A 46 11.43 -12.80 13.10
N ARG A 47 11.94 -14.03 13.25
CA ARG A 47 11.11 -15.19 13.61
C ARG A 47 10.55 -15.07 15.01
N GLU A 48 11.37 -14.63 15.96
CA GLU A 48 10.93 -14.38 17.34
C GLU A 48 9.84 -13.31 17.38
N VAL A 49 10.00 -12.21 16.63
CA VAL A 49 8.93 -11.19 16.47
C VAL A 49 7.65 -11.82 15.92
N MET A 50 7.72 -12.65 14.88
CA MET A 50 6.52 -13.31 14.35
C MET A 50 5.86 -14.25 15.36
N THR A 51 6.65 -15.01 16.12
CA THR A 51 6.14 -15.87 17.19
C THR A 51 5.47 -15.05 18.30
N GLN A 52 6.07 -13.94 18.73
CA GLN A 52 5.51 -13.04 19.74
C GLN A 52 4.18 -12.43 19.28
N LEU A 53 4.10 -12.05 18.01
CA LEU A 53 2.87 -11.52 17.40
C LEU A 53 1.86 -12.63 17.04
N GLY A 54 2.26 -13.91 17.04
CA GLY A 54 1.39 -15.02 16.65
C GLY A 54 1.16 -15.14 15.14
N TYR A 55 2.01 -14.54 14.29
CA TYR A 55 1.98 -14.76 12.85
C TYR A 55 2.77 -16.01 12.45
N PRO A 56 2.35 -16.71 11.38
CA PRO A 56 3.11 -17.84 10.87
C PRO A 56 4.37 -17.36 10.14
N ALA A 57 5.46 -18.13 10.27
CA ALA A 57 6.78 -17.71 9.78
C ALA A 57 6.86 -17.47 8.26
N TYR A 58 5.98 -18.10 7.46
CA TYR A 58 5.95 -17.89 6.01
C TYR A 58 5.55 -16.45 5.64
N VAL A 59 4.86 -15.72 6.53
CA VAL A 59 4.49 -14.30 6.31
C VAL A 59 5.72 -13.42 6.11
N LEU A 60 6.85 -13.78 6.72
CA LEU A 60 8.14 -13.12 6.48
C LEU A 60 8.54 -13.19 5.01
N LEU A 61 8.32 -14.31 4.32
CA LEU A 61 8.67 -14.43 2.90
C LEU A 61 7.82 -13.51 2.05
N ILE A 62 6.53 -13.37 2.39
CA ILE A 62 5.59 -12.48 1.69
C ILE A 62 5.99 -11.01 1.90
N ILE A 63 6.22 -10.61 3.14
CA ILE A 63 6.62 -9.24 3.50
C ILE A 63 7.97 -8.90 2.86
N GLY A 64 8.96 -9.80 3.01
CA GLY A 64 10.29 -9.65 2.47
C GLY A 64 10.30 -9.48 0.96
N ALA A 65 9.50 -10.28 0.24
CA ALA A 65 9.36 -10.20 -1.22
C ALA A 65 8.81 -8.84 -1.69
N TRP A 66 7.91 -8.21 -0.93
CA TRP A 66 7.35 -6.90 -1.27
C TRP A 66 8.20 -5.70 -0.78
N LYS A 67 8.93 -5.83 0.32
CA LYS A 67 9.78 -4.76 0.85
C LYS A 67 10.91 -4.38 -0.13
N LEU A 68 11.54 -5.37 -0.78
CA LEU A 68 12.65 -5.13 -1.71
C LEU A 68 12.26 -4.25 -2.92
N PRO A 69 11.23 -4.58 -3.73
CA PRO A 69 10.80 -3.72 -4.82
C PRO A 69 10.32 -2.35 -4.31
N GLY A 70 9.72 -2.29 -3.11
CA GLY A 70 9.38 -1.03 -2.44
C GLY A 70 10.61 -0.12 -2.26
N ALA A 71 11.68 -0.64 -1.67
CA ALA A 71 12.94 0.08 -1.47
C ALA A 71 13.52 0.60 -2.80
N VAL A 72 13.59 -0.28 -3.80
CA VAL A 72 14.11 0.03 -5.14
C VAL A 72 13.31 1.16 -5.78
N VAL A 73 11.98 1.07 -5.78
CA VAL A 73 11.08 2.07 -6.36
C VAL A 73 11.21 3.43 -5.68
N LEU A 74 11.44 3.48 -4.36
CA LEU A 74 11.62 4.76 -3.66
C LEU A 74 12.88 5.52 -4.13
N LEU A 75 13.93 4.82 -4.53
CA LEU A 75 15.20 5.42 -4.94
C LEU A 75 15.24 5.81 -6.43
N ILE A 76 14.75 4.94 -7.32
CA ILE A 76 14.84 5.14 -8.78
C ILE A 76 14.09 6.40 -9.24
N PRO A 77 14.63 7.21 -10.19
CA PRO A 77 13.93 8.35 -10.77
C PRO A 77 12.81 7.94 -11.75
N GLY A 78 11.86 8.84 -12.01
CA GLY A 78 10.92 8.70 -13.15
C GLY A 78 9.72 7.78 -12.95
N THR A 79 9.49 7.24 -11.75
CA THR A 79 8.38 6.29 -11.46
C THR A 79 7.36 6.82 -10.44
N PRO A 80 6.78 8.03 -10.62
CA PRO A 80 6.00 8.70 -9.58
C PRO A 80 4.76 7.91 -9.13
N ARG A 81 4.14 7.12 -10.01
CA ARG A 81 2.99 6.28 -9.64
C ARG A 81 3.38 5.08 -8.79
N LEU A 82 4.41 4.34 -9.21
CA LEU A 82 4.94 3.23 -8.42
C LEU A 82 5.44 3.72 -7.06
N LYS A 83 5.95 4.96 -6.97
CA LYS A 83 6.30 5.55 -5.68
C LYS A 83 5.10 5.69 -4.75
N GLU A 84 3.91 6.07 -5.22
CA GLU A 84 2.72 6.05 -4.35
C GLU A 84 2.40 4.65 -3.86
N TRP A 85 2.54 3.63 -4.71
CA TRP A 85 2.30 2.25 -4.32
C TRP A 85 3.33 1.77 -3.29
N ALA A 86 4.60 2.16 -3.45
CA ALA A 86 5.65 1.87 -2.47
C ALA A 86 5.40 2.58 -1.13
N TYR A 87 4.96 3.85 -1.16
CA TYR A 87 4.58 4.58 0.06
C TYR A 87 3.34 3.98 0.72
N ALA A 88 2.32 3.61 -0.05
CA ALA A 88 1.12 2.94 0.47
C ALA A 88 1.48 1.61 1.13
N GLY A 89 2.29 0.78 0.47
CA GLY A 89 2.76 -0.49 1.03
C GLY A 89 3.57 -0.30 2.32
N ALA A 90 4.53 0.62 2.34
CA ALA A 90 5.29 0.97 3.54
C ALA A 90 4.37 1.47 4.67
N PHE A 91 3.40 2.32 4.35
CA PHE A 91 2.44 2.83 5.33
C PHE A 91 1.58 1.70 5.90
N PHE A 92 1.04 0.82 5.07
CA PHE A 92 0.21 -0.30 5.52
C PHE A 92 0.99 -1.31 6.36
N ILE A 93 2.23 -1.66 5.98
CA ILE A 93 3.01 -2.63 6.75
C ILE A 93 3.42 -2.07 8.11
N PHE A 94 3.89 -0.81 8.18
CA PHE A 94 4.31 -0.22 9.45
C PHE A 94 3.15 0.13 10.37
N SER A 95 2.02 0.61 9.83
CA SER A 95 0.82 0.84 10.64
C SER A 95 0.21 -0.47 11.15
N SER A 96 0.17 -1.52 10.32
CA SER A 96 -0.34 -2.83 10.75
C SER A 96 0.58 -3.46 11.78
N ALA A 97 1.91 -3.42 11.58
CA ALA A 97 2.87 -3.91 12.58
C ALA A 97 2.76 -3.15 13.91
N PHE A 98 2.61 -1.83 13.88
CA PHE A 98 2.36 -1.02 15.08
C PHE A 98 1.13 -1.51 15.85
N VAL A 99 -0.01 -1.67 15.16
CA VAL A 99 -1.25 -2.16 15.78
C VAL A 99 -1.10 -3.60 16.27
N SER A 100 -0.41 -4.47 15.53
CA SER A 100 -0.15 -5.86 15.94
C SER A 100 0.65 -5.94 17.25
N HIS A 101 1.71 -5.14 17.40
CA HIS A 101 2.46 -5.07 18.66
C HIS A 101 1.56 -4.59 19.82
N LEU A 102 0.75 -3.56 19.61
CA LEU A 102 -0.18 -3.08 20.64
C LEU A 102 -1.26 -4.11 20.99
N ALA A 103 -1.74 -4.88 20.02
CA ALA A 103 -2.77 -5.90 20.21
C ALA A 103 -2.31 -7.03 21.15
N VAL A 104 -1.01 -7.34 21.17
CA VAL A 104 -0.41 -8.32 22.10
C VAL A 104 0.19 -7.68 23.35
N GLY A 105 0.00 -6.37 23.55
CA GLY A 105 0.53 -5.63 24.71
C GLY A 105 2.01 -5.28 24.63
N ASP A 106 2.68 -5.49 23.49
CA ASP A 106 4.10 -5.19 23.31
C ASP A 106 4.33 -3.71 22.94
N VAL A 107 4.25 -2.85 23.95
CA VAL A 107 4.46 -1.41 23.78
C VAL A 107 5.89 -1.10 23.31
N LYS A 108 6.90 -1.85 23.77
CA LYS A 108 8.30 -1.57 23.39
C LYS A 108 8.56 -1.92 21.93
N GLY A 109 8.09 -3.08 21.46
CA GLY A 109 8.22 -3.46 20.05
C GLY A 109 7.47 -2.52 19.11
N SER A 110 6.34 -1.92 19.56
CA SER A 110 5.57 -0.96 18.75
C SER A 110 6.35 0.31 18.37
N ILE A 111 7.42 0.66 19.09
CA ILE A 111 8.21 1.88 18.84
C ILE A 111 8.84 1.88 17.44
N TRP A 112 9.40 0.75 16.99
CA TRP A 112 10.09 0.68 15.70
C TRP A 112 9.13 0.87 14.51
N PRO A 113 8.01 0.14 14.40
CA PRO A 113 7.00 0.41 13.38
C PRO A 113 6.46 1.84 13.43
N ALA A 114 6.28 2.44 14.62
CA ALA A 114 5.84 3.83 14.73
C ALA A 114 6.87 4.82 14.15
N ILE A 115 8.17 4.61 14.43
CA ILE A 115 9.26 5.41 13.84
C ILE A 115 9.25 5.27 12.32
N PHE A 116 9.24 4.05 11.78
CA PHE A 116 9.29 3.84 10.34
C PHE A 116 8.01 4.29 9.61
N GLY A 117 6.85 4.15 10.25
CA GLY A 117 5.59 4.73 9.77
C GLY A 117 5.68 6.26 9.71
N SER A 118 6.22 6.89 10.74
CA SER A 118 6.44 8.35 10.78
C SER A 118 7.43 8.81 9.71
N LEU A 119 8.52 8.07 9.49
CA LEU A 119 9.49 8.34 8.44
C LEU A 119 8.88 8.14 7.04
N THR A 120 8.00 7.15 6.87
CA THR A 120 7.25 6.95 5.62
C THR A 120 6.40 8.18 5.29
N VAL A 121 5.64 8.67 6.28
CA VAL A 121 4.81 9.87 6.15
C VAL A 121 5.68 11.11 5.90
N ALA A 122 6.75 11.30 6.67
CA ALA A 122 7.67 12.41 6.50
C ALA A 122 8.34 12.41 5.12
N SER A 123 8.82 11.26 4.66
CA SER A 123 9.41 11.07 3.33
C SER A 123 8.42 11.43 2.22
N TRP A 124 7.18 10.94 2.33
CA TRP A 124 6.10 11.24 1.39
C TRP A 124 5.81 12.76 1.34
N PHE A 125 5.72 13.42 2.49
CA PHE A 125 5.49 14.87 2.62
C PHE A 125 6.67 15.73 2.18
N LEU A 126 7.92 15.28 2.32
CA LEU A 126 9.11 16.03 1.92
C LEU A 126 9.42 15.90 0.43
N ARG A 127 8.93 14.84 -0.22
CA ARG A 127 9.17 14.52 -1.64
C ARG A 127 9.13 15.77 -2.55
N PRO A 128 10.16 16.04 -3.36
CA PRO A 128 10.18 17.16 -4.30
C PRO A 128 9.05 17.09 -5.33
N ALA A 129 8.62 18.24 -5.87
CA ALA A 129 7.54 18.31 -6.86
C ALA A 129 7.83 17.46 -8.12
N SER A 130 9.08 17.40 -8.56
CA SER A 130 9.52 16.55 -9.69
C SER A 130 9.34 15.05 -9.47
N ARG A 131 9.09 14.62 -8.22
CA ARG A 131 8.87 13.22 -7.82
C ARG A 131 7.43 12.93 -7.40
N ARG A 132 6.53 13.91 -7.53
CA ARG A 132 5.11 13.78 -7.22
C ARG A 132 4.29 13.60 -8.48
N MET A 133 3.17 12.92 -8.35
CA MET A 133 2.07 13.07 -9.29
C MET A 133 1.32 14.38 -8.99
N ALA A 134 0.74 14.98 -10.02
CA ALA A 134 -0.17 16.11 -9.92
C ALA A 134 -1.60 15.63 -10.27
N PRO A 135 -2.64 16.25 -9.70
CA PRO A 135 -3.98 16.11 -10.24
C PRO A 135 -3.93 16.48 -11.72
N VAL A 136 -4.47 15.63 -12.60
CA VAL A 136 -4.73 16.05 -13.99
C VAL A 136 -5.66 17.24 -13.90
N ALA A 137 -5.20 18.43 -14.31
CA ALA A 137 -6.12 19.53 -14.58
C ALA A 137 -7.18 18.97 -15.52
N ALA A 138 -8.45 19.08 -15.16
CA ALA A 138 -9.56 18.46 -15.88
C ALA A 138 -9.66 19.01 -17.30
N ALA A 139 -8.76 18.58 -18.20
CA ALA A 139 -8.97 18.68 -19.61
C ALA A 139 -10.29 17.95 -19.89
N PRO A 140 -11.13 18.46 -20.80
CA PRO A 140 -12.34 17.76 -21.20
C PRO A 140 -11.94 16.41 -21.77
N ALA A 141 -11.95 15.39 -20.92
CA ALA A 141 -11.62 14.03 -21.31
C ALA A 141 -12.72 13.61 -22.29
N ALA A 142 -12.31 13.18 -23.49
CA ALA A 142 -13.22 12.56 -24.44
C ALA A 142 -14.05 11.50 -23.71
N GLN A 143 -15.37 11.49 -23.95
CA GLN A 143 -16.25 10.54 -23.28
C GLN A 143 -15.72 9.12 -23.52
N PRO A 144 -15.48 8.33 -22.46
CA PRO A 144 -14.97 6.98 -22.65
C PRO A 144 -16.01 6.16 -23.42
N ALA A 145 -15.53 5.25 -24.28
CA ALA A 145 -16.41 4.29 -24.95
C ALA A 145 -17.32 3.61 -23.92
N LYS A 146 -18.62 3.47 -24.25
CA LYS A 146 -19.67 3.01 -23.32
C LYS A 146 -19.28 1.71 -22.60
N TRP A 147 -18.66 0.77 -23.29
CA TRP A 147 -18.19 -0.49 -22.71
C TRP A 147 -17.17 -0.29 -21.58
N LYS A 148 -16.21 0.63 -21.72
CA LYS A 148 -15.20 0.91 -20.67
C LYS A 148 -15.86 1.40 -19.39
N SER A 149 -16.87 2.26 -19.53
CA SER A 149 -17.65 2.75 -18.39
C SER A 149 -18.46 1.63 -17.72
N ILE A 150 -19.17 0.82 -18.51
CA ILE A 150 -19.95 -0.31 -18.00
C ILE A 150 -19.04 -1.31 -17.28
N THR A 151 -17.94 -1.71 -17.90
CA THR A 151 -16.97 -2.63 -17.31
C THR A 151 -16.37 -2.05 -16.04
N TYR A 152 -15.96 -0.78 -16.04
CA TYR A 152 -15.45 -0.12 -14.83
C TYR A 152 -16.45 -0.19 -13.68
N TRP A 153 -17.70 0.23 -13.89
CA TRP A 153 -18.71 0.20 -12.84
C TRP A 153 -19.06 -1.21 -12.38
N ALA A 154 -19.10 -2.19 -13.29
CA ALA A 154 -19.28 -3.59 -12.94
C ALA A 154 -18.14 -4.08 -12.01
N THR A 155 -16.88 -3.76 -12.33
CA THR A 155 -15.75 -4.11 -11.45
C THR A 155 -15.83 -3.40 -10.09
N ILE A 156 -16.28 -2.15 -10.04
CA ILE A 156 -16.45 -1.40 -8.77
C ILE A 156 -17.53 -2.02 -7.91
N VAL A 157 -18.65 -2.48 -8.49
CA VAL A 157 -19.69 -3.17 -7.74
C VAL A 157 -19.17 -4.48 -7.16
N ILE A 158 -18.45 -5.28 -7.96
CA ILE A 158 -17.86 -6.56 -7.52
C ILE A 158 -16.84 -6.31 -6.40
N LEU A 159 -15.87 -5.43 -6.61
CA LEU A 159 -14.83 -5.11 -5.63
C LEU A 159 -15.43 -4.48 -4.37
N GLY A 160 -16.39 -3.56 -4.53
CA GLY A 160 -17.10 -2.93 -3.42
C GLY A 160 -17.83 -3.97 -2.58
N PHE A 161 -18.55 -4.90 -3.20
CA PHE A 161 -19.20 -6.00 -2.49
C PHE A 161 -18.17 -6.87 -1.73
N VAL A 162 -17.12 -7.35 -2.40
CA VAL A 162 -16.11 -8.23 -1.79
C VAL A 162 -15.39 -7.56 -0.63
N LEU A 163 -15.01 -6.29 -0.79
CA LEU A 163 -14.27 -5.54 0.23
C LEU A 163 -15.17 -5.18 1.43
N LEU A 164 -16.40 -4.74 1.17
CA LEU A 164 -17.31 -4.34 2.23
C LEU A 164 -17.86 -5.54 3.00
N SER A 165 -18.33 -6.58 2.29
CA SER A 165 -18.83 -7.79 2.95
C SER A 165 -17.72 -8.58 3.64
N GLY A 166 -16.57 -8.76 2.97
CA GLY A 166 -15.40 -9.43 3.55
C GLY A 166 -14.86 -8.68 4.75
N GLY A 167 -14.69 -7.35 4.64
CA GLY A 167 -14.21 -6.54 5.77
C GLY A 167 -15.17 -6.55 6.96
N ALA A 168 -16.48 -6.52 6.71
CA ALA A 168 -17.48 -6.65 7.77
C ALA A 168 -17.41 -8.04 8.43
N GLY A 169 -17.27 -9.11 7.63
CA GLY A 169 -17.13 -10.47 8.14
C GLY A 169 -15.90 -10.64 9.02
N GLU A 170 -14.77 -10.06 8.63
CA GLU A 170 -13.52 -10.09 9.41
C GLU A 170 -13.62 -9.26 10.70
N MET A 171 -14.29 -8.10 10.67
CA MET A 171 -14.51 -7.30 11.88
C MET A 171 -15.48 -7.94 12.86
N LEU A 172 -16.45 -8.70 12.36
CA LEU A 172 -17.42 -9.44 13.16
C LEU A 172 -16.93 -10.86 13.53
N HIS A 173 -15.71 -11.23 13.12
CA HIS A 173 -15.13 -12.56 13.31
C HIS A 173 -16.10 -13.68 12.91
N LEU A 174 -16.77 -13.54 11.76
CA LEU A 174 -17.70 -14.55 11.26
C LEU A 174 -16.96 -15.87 11.01
N TRP A 175 -17.64 -16.98 11.29
CA TRP A 175 -17.08 -18.34 11.26
C TRP A 175 -16.22 -18.63 10.01
N GLY A 176 -16.68 -18.30 8.80
CA GLY A 176 -15.90 -18.55 7.57
C GLY A 176 -14.61 -17.73 7.47
N THR A 177 -14.53 -16.56 8.11
CA THR A 177 -13.29 -15.76 8.14
C THR A 177 -12.29 -16.28 9.18
N VAL A 178 -12.80 -16.74 10.33
CA VAL A 178 -12.00 -17.34 11.40
C VAL A 178 -11.42 -18.68 10.93
N GLU A 179 -12.28 -19.57 10.43
CA GLU A 179 -11.87 -20.89 9.93
C GLU A 179 -10.82 -20.76 8.81
N GLY A 180 -11.07 -19.88 7.82
CA GLY A 180 -10.17 -19.71 6.69
C GLY A 180 -8.85 -19.03 7.04
N THR A 181 -8.85 -18.01 7.90
CA THR A 181 -7.66 -17.16 8.11
C THR A 181 -6.90 -17.50 9.38
N VAL A 182 -7.61 -17.82 10.46
CA VAL A 182 -7.02 -18.13 11.76
C VAL A 182 -6.71 -19.61 11.84
N ASP A 183 -7.71 -20.47 11.67
CA ASP A 183 -7.55 -21.90 11.91
C ASP A 183 -6.73 -22.58 10.79
N HIS A 184 -7.01 -22.22 9.53
CA HIS A 184 -6.33 -22.81 8.37
C HIS A 184 -5.01 -22.13 8.02
N LEU A 185 -5.00 -20.80 7.86
CA LEU A 185 -3.78 -20.07 7.48
C LEU A 185 -2.87 -19.75 8.67
N GLY A 186 -3.36 -19.80 9.91
CA GLY A 186 -2.56 -19.60 11.13
C GLY A 186 -2.33 -18.14 11.51
N TYR A 187 -3.07 -17.18 10.95
CA TYR A 187 -2.97 -15.77 11.34
C TYR A 187 -3.61 -15.52 12.72
N PRO A 188 -3.13 -14.56 13.51
CA PRO A 188 -3.72 -14.27 14.82
C PRO A 188 -5.10 -13.61 14.68
N LEU A 189 -6.01 -13.86 15.61
CA LEU A 189 -7.41 -13.38 15.52
C LEU A 189 -7.52 -11.84 15.33
N TYR A 190 -6.67 -11.06 16.00
CA TYR A 190 -6.67 -9.60 15.88
C TYR A 190 -6.31 -9.12 14.46
N PHE A 191 -5.62 -9.94 13.65
CA PHE A 191 -5.30 -9.62 12.27
C PHE A 191 -6.57 -9.45 11.43
N LEU A 192 -7.63 -10.23 11.71
CA LEU A 192 -8.93 -10.05 11.04
C LEU A 192 -9.48 -8.65 11.26
N THR A 193 -9.38 -8.12 12.48
CA THR A 193 -9.85 -6.77 12.77
C THR A 193 -9.05 -5.71 12.00
N ILE A 194 -7.72 -5.85 11.95
CA ILE A 194 -6.85 -4.94 11.19
C ILE A 194 -7.20 -5.00 9.69
N LEU A 195 -7.25 -6.21 9.12
CA LEU A 195 -7.52 -6.43 7.71
C LEU A 195 -8.93 -5.94 7.32
N GLY A 196 -9.92 -6.22 8.16
CA GLY A 196 -11.30 -5.86 7.93
C GLY A 196 -11.50 -4.35 7.87
N ILE A 197 -10.89 -3.60 8.81
CA ILE A 197 -10.90 -2.13 8.79
C ILE A 197 -10.33 -1.61 7.46
N TRP A 198 -9.16 -2.12 7.04
CA TRP A 198 -8.55 -1.70 5.77
C TRP A 198 -9.40 -2.04 4.55
N LYS A 199 -10.06 -3.20 4.52
CA LYS A 199 -10.97 -3.57 3.43
C LYS A 199 -12.19 -2.67 3.37
N ILE A 200 -12.82 -2.34 4.49
CA ILE A 200 -13.94 -1.39 4.52
C ILE A 200 -13.51 -0.03 3.97
N LEU A 201 -12.36 0.50 4.44
CA LEU A 201 -11.83 1.78 3.98
C LEU A 201 -11.51 1.76 2.47
N ALA A 202 -10.95 0.66 1.96
CA ALA A 202 -10.70 0.49 0.53
C ALA A 202 -12.01 0.47 -0.28
N GLY A 203 -13.02 -0.29 0.17
CA GLY A 203 -14.34 -0.36 -0.46
C GLY A 203 -15.02 1.01 -0.56
N ILE A 204 -15.04 1.77 0.54
CA ILE A 204 -15.56 3.15 0.56
C ILE A 204 -14.78 4.04 -0.42
N THR A 205 -13.46 3.95 -0.42
CA THR A 205 -12.58 4.75 -1.28
C THR A 205 -12.83 4.49 -2.77
N LEU A 206 -13.11 3.25 -3.16
CA LEU A 206 -13.41 2.91 -4.55
C LEU A 206 -14.75 3.50 -5.02
N ILE A 207 -15.77 3.46 -4.16
CA ILE A 207 -17.13 3.92 -4.48
C ILE A 207 -17.21 5.45 -4.53
N VAL A 208 -16.62 6.14 -3.55
CA VAL A 208 -16.69 7.60 -3.46
C VAL A 208 -15.97 8.22 -4.67
N PRO A 209 -16.58 9.16 -5.42
CA PRO A 209 -16.00 9.68 -6.67
C PRO A 209 -14.79 10.61 -6.48
N ARG A 210 -14.42 10.94 -5.24
CA ARG A 210 -13.34 11.87 -4.87
C ARG A 210 -12.04 11.13 -4.53
N PHE A 211 -11.00 11.88 -4.16
CA PHE A 211 -9.71 11.38 -3.61
C PHE A 211 -8.89 10.47 -4.56
N PRO A 212 -8.39 10.99 -5.70
CA PRO A 212 -7.63 10.20 -6.66
C PRO A 212 -6.40 9.51 -6.05
N LEU A 213 -5.71 10.18 -5.11
CA LEU A 213 -4.57 9.60 -4.40
C LEU A 213 -4.97 8.39 -3.54
N LEU A 214 -6.05 8.52 -2.76
CA LEU A 214 -6.52 7.42 -1.91
C LEU A 214 -6.97 6.23 -2.76
N LYS A 215 -7.52 6.46 -3.96
CA LYS A 215 -7.83 5.38 -4.90
C LYS A 215 -6.57 4.62 -5.32
N GLU A 216 -5.49 5.31 -5.68
CA GLU A 216 -4.22 4.65 -6.01
C GLU A 216 -3.72 3.80 -4.83
N TRP A 217 -3.81 4.31 -3.60
CA TRP A 217 -3.42 3.58 -2.39
C TRP A 217 -4.34 2.39 -2.10
N ALA A 218 -5.64 2.54 -2.32
CA ALA A 218 -6.61 1.45 -2.17
C ALA A 218 -6.34 0.33 -3.19
N TYR A 219 -6.10 0.66 -4.47
CA TYR A 219 -5.74 -0.33 -5.47
C TYR A 219 -4.42 -1.05 -5.14
N ALA A 220 -3.39 -0.30 -4.71
CA ALA A 220 -2.14 -0.90 -4.26
C ALA A 220 -2.36 -1.88 -3.09
N GLY A 221 -3.12 -1.46 -2.06
CA GLY A 221 -3.45 -2.28 -0.91
C GLY A 221 -4.24 -3.54 -1.26
N ILE A 222 -5.21 -3.44 -2.18
CA ILE A 222 -5.98 -4.59 -2.68
C ILE A 222 -5.05 -5.59 -3.36
N VAL A 223 -4.13 -5.14 -4.21
CA VAL A 223 -3.16 -6.01 -4.89
C VAL A 223 -2.22 -6.68 -3.88
N PHE A 224 -1.66 -5.93 -2.93
CA PHE A 224 -0.77 -6.49 -1.91
C PHE A 224 -1.50 -7.51 -1.03
N ASN A 225 -2.72 -7.21 -0.61
CA ASN A 225 -3.53 -8.13 0.19
C ASN A 225 -3.86 -9.42 -0.57
N LEU A 226 -4.36 -9.31 -1.80
CA LEU A 226 -4.78 -10.48 -2.57
C LEU A 226 -3.58 -11.35 -3.00
N THR A 227 -2.46 -10.74 -3.35
CA THR A 227 -1.22 -11.51 -3.63
C THR A 227 -0.66 -12.16 -2.36
N GLY A 228 -0.75 -11.49 -1.21
CA GLY A 228 -0.40 -12.08 0.10
C GLY A 228 -1.30 -13.25 0.48
N ALA A 229 -2.61 -13.16 0.21
CA ALA A 229 -3.54 -14.26 0.43
C ALA A 229 -3.19 -15.48 -0.44
N VAL A 230 -2.92 -15.26 -1.75
CA VAL A 230 -2.45 -16.32 -2.65
C VAL A 230 -1.17 -16.97 -2.13
N ALA A 231 -0.18 -16.17 -1.74
CA ALA A 231 1.08 -16.67 -1.21
C ALA A 231 0.91 -17.44 0.12
N SER A 232 -0.05 -17.05 0.96
CA SER A 232 -0.37 -17.74 2.22
C SER A 232 -0.95 -19.13 1.95
N HIS A 233 -1.93 -19.25 1.05
CA HIS A 233 -2.48 -20.54 0.63
C HIS A 233 -1.41 -21.45 0.01
N ILE A 234 -0.53 -20.90 -0.85
CA ILE A 234 0.60 -21.65 -1.43
C ILE A 234 1.54 -22.15 -0.32
N ALA A 235 1.84 -21.30 0.67
CA ALA A 235 2.71 -21.67 1.79
C ALA A 235 2.11 -22.77 2.69
N CYS A 236 0.78 -22.82 2.83
CA CYS A 236 0.07 -23.90 3.52
C CYS A 236 -0.06 -25.19 2.68
N GLY A 237 0.39 -25.18 1.41
CA GLY A 237 0.32 -26.35 0.53
C GLY A 237 -1.08 -26.58 -0.07
N ASP A 238 -1.92 -25.55 -0.11
CA ASP A 238 -3.28 -25.68 -0.62
C ASP A 238 -3.31 -25.96 -2.12
N SER A 239 -4.35 -26.67 -2.53
CA SER A 239 -4.67 -26.83 -3.94
C SER A 239 -5.12 -25.49 -4.56
N ILE A 240 -4.93 -25.36 -5.88
CA ILE A 240 -5.25 -24.14 -6.64
C ILE A 240 -6.67 -23.60 -6.40
N GLY A 241 -7.63 -24.48 -6.09
CA GLY A 241 -9.00 -24.11 -5.75
C GLY A 241 -9.12 -23.05 -4.65
N HIS A 242 -8.22 -23.08 -3.67
CA HIS A 242 -8.26 -22.20 -2.50
C HIS A 242 -7.76 -20.78 -2.79
N PHE A 243 -6.96 -20.60 -3.86
CA PHE A 243 -6.41 -19.30 -4.22
C PHE A 243 -6.81 -18.79 -5.63
N ILE A 244 -7.73 -19.47 -6.31
CA ILE A 244 -8.35 -18.96 -7.55
C ILE A 244 -9.15 -17.68 -7.28
N ALA A 245 -9.97 -17.67 -6.23
CA ALA A 245 -10.79 -16.49 -5.90
C ALA A 245 -9.94 -15.22 -5.69
N PRO A 246 -8.90 -15.21 -4.83
CA PRO A 246 -8.06 -14.02 -4.68
C PRO A 246 -7.29 -13.65 -5.96
N LEU A 247 -6.87 -14.62 -6.80
CA LEU A 247 -6.28 -14.33 -8.11
C LEU A 247 -7.28 -13.63 -9.05
N LEU A 248 -8.51 -14.11 -9.12
CA LEU A 248 -9.56 -13.51 -9.94
C LEU A 248 -9.89 -12.10 -9.45
N PHE A 249 -10.02 -11.89 -8.15
CA PHE A 249 -10.26 -10.56 -7.60
C PHE A 249 -9.08 -9.61 -7.81
N ALA A 250 -7.83 -10.11 -7.80
CA ALA A 250 -6.67 -9.30 -8.14
C ALA A 250 -6.69 -8.89 -9.62
N ALA A 251 -7.06 -9.80 -10.52
CA ALA A 251 -7.25 -9.49 -11.93
C ALA A 251 -8.37 -8.45 -12.15
N VAL A 252 -9.51 -8.59 -11.45
CA VAL A 252 -10.60 -7.61 -11.47
C VAL A 252 -10.15 -6.25 -10.92
N ALA A 253 -9.35 -6.22 -9.85
CA ALA A 253 -8.79 -4.99 -9.30
C ALA A 253 -7.86 -4.28 -10.30
N MET A 254 -6.97 -5.03 -10.95
CA MET A 254 -6.06 -4.50 -11.97
C MET A 254 -6.82 -4.02 -13.21
N LEU A 255 -7.85 -4.75 -13.65
CA LEU A 255 -8.74 -4.33 -14.73
C LEU A 255 -9.48 -3.04 -14.37
N SER A 256 -10.02 -2.95 -13.16
CA SER A 256 -10.70 -1.77 -12.63
C SER A 256 -9.78 -0.56 -12.61
N TRP A 257 -8.55 -0.74 -12.12
CA TRP A 257 -7.51 0.31 -12.08
C TRP A 257 -7.11 0.76 -13.49
N TRP A 258 -6.94 -0.17 -14.43
CA TRP A 258 -6.62 0.15 -15.83
C TRP A 258 -7.73 0.94 -16.53
N LEU A 259 -8.99 0.68 -16.17
CA LEU A 259 -10.17 1.38 -16.68
C LEU A 259 -10.51 2.66 -15.90
N LEU A 260 -9.71 3.03 -14.89
CA LEU A 260 -9.98 4.20 -14.05
C LEU A 260 -10.06 5.47 -14.91
N PRO A 261 -11.19 6.21 -14.90
CA PRO A 261 -11.35 7.40 -15.73
C PRO A 261 -10.29 8.47 -15.47
N ALA A 262 -9.90 9.22 -16.50
CA ALA A 262 -8.90 10.28 -16.40
C ALA A 262 -9.22 11.34 -15.34
N SER A 263 -10.50 11.62 -15.10
CA SER A 263 -10.97 12.52 -14.03
C SER A 263 -10.71 12.01 -12.62
N ARG A 264 -10.40 10.71 -12.48
CA ARG A 264 -10.12 10.02 -11.21
C ARG A 264 -8.65 9.58 -11.10
N LEU A 265 -7.82 9.86 -12.10
CA LEU A 265 -6.41 9.48 -12.14
C LEU A 265 -5.51 10.57 -11.53
N PHE A 266 -4.44 10.12 -10.89
CA PHE A 266 -3.32 10.95 -10.49
C PHE A 266 -2.21 10.75 -11.54
N SER A 267 -1.73 11.83 -12.18
CA SER A 267 -0.82 11.73 -13.33
C SER A 267 0.51 12.43 -13.07
N PRO A 268 1.60 12.03 -13.73
CA PRO A 268 2.83 12.81 -13.72
C PRO A 268 2.58 14.23 -14.23
N PRO A 269 3.28 15.27 -13.74
CA PRO A 269 3.20 16.60 -14.33
C PRO A 269 3.58 16.53 -15.81
N THR A 270 2.70 17.00 -16.69
CA THR A 270 3.03 17.22 -18.10
C THR A 270 4.20 18.18 -18.17
N ARG A 271 5.33 17.75 -18.75
CA ARG A 271 6.33 18.72 -19.21
C ARG A 271 5.62 19.57 -20.26
N LEU A 272 5.56 20.88 -20.06
CA LEU A 272 5.26 21.77 -21.17
C LEU A 272 6.28 21.46 -22.28
N PRO A 273 5.87 21.45 -23.56
CA PRO A 273 6.83 21.40 -24.65
C PRO A 273 7.84 22.53 -24.43
N ALA A 274 9.13 22.23 -24.57
CA ALA A 274 10.12 23.29 -24.68
C ALA A 274 9.78 24.06 -25.97
N GLU A 275 9.41 25.33 -25.82
CA GLU A 275 9.38 26.29 -26.93
C GLU A 275 10.81 26.59 -27.39
#